data_AF-A0A7X5D8Q7-F1
#
_entry.id   AF-A0A7X5D8Q7-F1
#
_cell.length_a   1.000
_cell.length_b   1.000
_cell.length_c   1.000
_cell.angle_alpha   90.00
_cell.angle_beta   90.00
_cell.angle_gamma   90.00
#
_symmetry.space_group_name_H-M   'P 1'
#
loop_
_entity.id
_entity.type
_entity.pdbx_description
1 polymer ?
#
loop_
_entity_poly.entity_id
_entity_poly.type
_entity_poly.pdbx_seq_one_letter_code
_entity_poly.pdbx_strand_id
1 'polypeptide(L)' 'MDTDLYQYLKAFMIESNWEDEYTRNDALAIFTTICLYFNIDADTPVCGEMLCDLYDAANMEEVEVSYDEFKNFMLTFII' A
#
# COMPACT_ATOMS: atom_id res chain seq x y z
N MET A 1 -10.32 -12.20 1.87
CA MET A 1 -10.10 -10.89 1.23
C MET A 1 -10.54 -11.04 -0.21
N ASP A 2 -11.26 -10.06 -0.77
CA ASP A 2 -11.56 -10.02 -2.20
C ASP A 2 -10.21 -9.87 -2.90
N THR A 3 -9.73 -10.97 -3.46
CA THR A 3 -8.36 -11.11 -3.95
C THR A 3 -8.10 -10.17 -5.12
N ASP A 4 -9.12 -9.77 -5.87
CA ASP A 4 -8.94 -9.10 -7.14
C ASP A 4 -8.47 -7.65 -6.98
N LEU A 5 -9.01 -6.91 -5.99
CA LEU A 5 -8.62 -5.52 -5.76
C LEU A 5 -7.22 -5.39 -5.13
N TYR A 6 -6.85 -6.31 -4.23
CA TYR A 6 -5.50 -6.34 -3.66
C TYR A 6 -4.45 -6.75 -4.70
N GLN A 7 -4.75 -7.75 -5.54
CA GLN A 7 -3.86 -8.10 -6.65
C GLN A 7 -3.74 -6.97 -7.67
N TYR A 8 -4.83 -6.24 -7.93
CA TYR A 8 -4.79 -5.02 -8.74
C TYR A 8 -3.86 -3.97 -8.14
N LEU A 9 -4.00 -3.65 -6.85
CA LEU A 9 -3.13 -2.69 -6.16
C LEU A 9 -1.65 -3.10 -6.28
N LYS A 10 -1.36 -4.39 -6.05
CA LYS A 10 -0.01 -4.93 -6.15
C LYS A 10 0.58 -4.76 -7.55
N ALA A 11 -0.16 -5.14 -8.59
CA ALA A 11 0.25 -4.95 -9.97
C ALA A 11 0.42 -3.47 -10.33
N PHE A 12 -0.54 -2.63 -9.92
CA PHE A 12 -0.49 -1.19 -10.10
C PHE A 12 0.81 -0.62 -9.53
N MET A 13 1.17 -0.97 -8.29
CA MET A 13 2.38 -0.47 -7.65
C MET A 13 3.68 -0.95 -8.33
N ILE A 14 3.71 -2.18 -8.85
CA ILE A 14 4.86 -2.71 -9.61
C ILE A 14 5.11 -1.91 -10.89
N GLU A 15 4.04 -1.53 -11.60
CA GLU A 15 4.11 -0.83 -12.89
C GLU A 15 4.26 0.69 -12.74
N SER A 16 4.07 1.19 -11.54
CA SER A 16 3.91 2.59 -11.20
C SER A 16 5.23 3.28 -10.85
N ASN A 17 5.32 4.58 -11.15
CA ASN A 17 6.40 5.41 -10.62
C ASN A 17 6.02 5.97 -9.25
N TRP A 18 6.61 5.45 -8.18
CA TRP A 18 6.36 5.95 -6.83
C TRP A 18 6.75 7.43 -6.66
N GLU A 19 7.65 8.00 -7.45
CA GLU A 19 7.97 9.44 -7.33
C GLU A 19 6.83 10.35 -7.79
N ASP A 20 5.92 9.85 -8.63
CA ASP A 20 4.74 10.58 -9.08
C ASP A 20 3.67 10.68 -7.98
N GLU A 21 3.28 11.91 -7.65
CA GLU A 21 2.35 12.19 -6.56
C GLU A 21 0.97 11.59 -6.80
N TYR A 22 0.46 11.65 -8.03
CA TYR A 22 -0.85 11.09 -8.37
C TYR A 22 -0.86 9.58 -8.19
N THR A 23 0.18 8.92 -8.68
CA THR A 23 0.39 7.47 -8.54
C THR A 23 0.41 7.02 -7.07
N ARG A 24 1.16 7.71 -6.20
CA ARG A 24 1.16 7.41 -4.75
C ARG A 24 -0.23 7.59 -4.13
N ASN A 25 -0.90 8.68 -4.46
CA ASN A 25 -2.23 8.98 -3.93
C ASN A 25 -3.29 7.96 -4.40
N ASP A 26 -3.19 7.47 -5.63
CA ASP A 26 -4.06 6.41 -6.15
C ASP A 26 -3.82 5.09 -5.41
N ALA A 27 -2.56 4.70 -5.19
CA ALA A 27 -2.22 3.53 -4.39
C ALA A 27 -2.76 3.64 -2.95
N LEU A 28 -2.58 4.80 -2.31
CA LEU A 28 -3.12 5.09 -0.98
C LEU A 28 -4.66 4.98 -0.96
N ALA A 29 -5.34 5.54 -1.95
CA ALA A 29 -6.81 5.50 -2.02
C ALA A 29 -7.34 4.07 -2.17
N ILE A 30 -6.70 3.26 -3.02
CA ILE A 30 -7.05 1.84 -3.19
C ILE A 30 -6.78 1.07 -1.90
N PHE A 31 -5.61 1.24 -1.29
CA PHE A 31 -5.25 0.58 -0.03
C PHE A 31 -6.22 0.94 1.09
N THR A 32 -6.51 2.23 1.27
CA THR A 32 -7.51 2.74 2.23
C THR A 32 -8.88 2.09 2.00
N THR A 33 -9.30 1.97 0.74
CA THR A 33 -10.58 1.34 0.38
C THR A 33 -10.61 -0.14 0.81
N ILE A 34 -9.53 -0.88 0.57
CA ILE A 34 -9.42 -2.28 0.98
C ILE A 34 -9.52 -2.39 2.51
N CYS A 35 -8.77 -1.56 3.25
CA CYS A 35 -8.77 -1.61 4.71
C CYS A 35 -10.15 -1.28 5.30
N LEU A 36 -10.83 -0.25 4.79
CA LEU A 36 -12.17 0.11 5.24
C LEU A 36 -13.21 -0.96 4.91
N TYR A 37 -13.14 -1.56 3.71
CA TYR A 37 -14.10 -2.58 3.29
C TYR A 37 -13.96 -3.88 4.11
N PHE A 38 -12.74 -4.26 4.50
CA PHE A 38 -12.48 -5.45 5.29
C PHE A 38 -12.37 -5.21 6.81
N ASN A 39 -12.55 -3.96 7.27
CA ASN A 39 -12.38 -3.57 8.67
C ASN A 39 -10.99 -3.97 9.22
N ILE A 40 -9.95 -3.59 8.48
CA ILE A 40 -8.53 -3.80 8.81
C ILE A 40 -7.98 -2.50 9.37
N ASP A 41 -7.71 -2.49 10.68
CA ASP A 41 -7.10 -1.37 11.40
C ASP A 41 -5.58 -1.35 11.25
N ALA A 42 -4.96 -0.18 11.41
CA ALA A 42 -3.54 0.06 11.16
C ALA A 42 -2.61 -0.75 12.09
N ASP A 43 -3.09 -1.09 13.30
CA ASP A 43 -2.35 -1.83 14.32
C ASP A 43 -2.50 -3.35 14.20
N THR A 44 -3.25 -3.83 13.20
CA THR A 44 -3.45 -5.27 13.01
C THR A 44 -2.25 -5.91 12.30
N PRO A 45 -1.92 -7.18 12.63
CA PRO A 45 -0.89 -7.92 11.91
C PRO A 45 -1.16 -8.02 10.41
N VAL A 46 -2.43 -8.14 10.01
CA VAL A 46 -2.86 -8.22 8.62
C VAL A 46 -2.47 -6.96 7.85
N CYS A 47 -2.69 -5.76 8.42
CA CYS A 47 -2.27 -4.51 7.79
C CYS A 47 -0.74 -4.46 7.61
N GLY A 48 0.01 -4.89 8.63
CA GLY A 48 1.46 -4.96 8.57
C GLY A 48 1.97 -5.90 7.47
N GLU A 49 1.40 -7.10 7.38
CA GLU A 49 1.74 -8.09 6.34
C GLU A 49 1.44 -7.56 4.93
N MET A 50 0.29 -6.90 4.74
CA MET A 50 -0.08 -6.30 3.46
C MET A 50 0.90 -5.20 3.04
N LEU A 51 1.32 -4.35 3.97
CA LEU A 51 2.28 -3.27 3.70
C LEU A 51 3.66 -3.83 3.36
N CYS A 52 4.16 -4.83 4.09
CA CYS A 52 5.41 -5.50 3.74
C CYS A 52 5.33 -6.09 2.33
N ASP A 53 4.26 -6.83 2.00
CA ASP A 53 4.12 -7.46 0.68
C ASP A 53 4.03 -6.44 -0.46
N LEU A 54 3.37 -5.29 -0.25
CA LEU A 54 3.30 -4.21 -1.25
C LEU A 54 4.65 -3.50 -1.42
N TYR A 55 5.36 -3.25 -0.31
CA TYR A 55 6.67 -2.62 -0.31
C TYR A 55 7.71 -3.48 -1.06
N ASP A 56 7.75 -4.78 -0.75
CA ASP A 56 8.63 -5.75 -1.38
C ASP A 56 8.29 -5.91 -2.87
N ALA A 57 6.99 -5.99 -3.20
CA ALA A 57 6.57 -6.18 -4.59
C ALA A 57 6.91 -4.99 -5.48
N ALA A 58 6.72 -3.77 -4.99
CA ALA A 58 7.06 -2.55 -5.73
C ALA A 58 8.56 -2.22 -5.69
N ASN A 59 9.37 -3.04 -5.01
CA ASN A 59 10.80 -2.88 -4.88
C ASN A 59 11.20 -1.48 -4.36
N MET A 60 10.48 -1.02 -3.34
CA MET A 60 10.59 0.36 -2.83
C MET A 60 12.00 0.71 -2.33
N GLU A 61 12.80 -0.28 -1.92
CA GLU A 61 14.20 -0.09 -1.54
C GLU A 61 15.05 0.46 -2.71
N GLU A 62 14.75 0.09 -3.96
CA GLU A 62 15.50 0.56 -5.13
C GLU A 62 15.21 2.02 -5.49
N VAL A 63 14.08 2.57 -5.04
CA VAL A 63 13.71 3.98 -5.22
C VAL A 63 14.04 4.83 -3.98
N GLU A 64 14.92 4.33 -3.10
CA GLU A 64 15.41 5.01 -1.90
C GLU A 64 14.31 5.43 -0.90
N VAL A 65 13.15 4.78 -0.93
CA VAL A 65 12.06 5.02 0.04
C VAL A 65 12.15 4.00 1.15
N SER A 66 12.28 4.44 2.39
CA SER A 66 12.30 3.53 3.54
C SER A 66 10.92 2.91 3.79
N TYR A 67 10.91 1.71 4.38
CA TYR A 67 9.67 1.06 4.78
C TYR A 67 8.82 1.93 5.73
N ASP A 68 9.45 2.65 6.65
CA ASP A 68 8.73 3.54 7.58
C ASP A 68 8.08 4.73 6.85
N GLU A 69 8.76 5.33 5.87
CA GLU A 69 8.18 6.41 5.06
C GLU A 69 7.01 5.90 4.22
N PHE A 70 7.19 4.77 3.54
CA PHE A 70 6.13 4.10 2.78
C PHE A 70 4.92 3.78 3.66
N LYS A 71 5.15 3.12 4.81
CA LYS A 71 4.12 2.74 5.77
C LYS A 71 3.36 3.96 6.28
N ASN A 72 4.07 4.99 6.73
CA ASN A 72 3.44 6.20 7.26
C ASN A 72 2.58 6.89 6.20
N PHE A 73 3.04 6.90 4.94
CA PHE A 73 2.25 7.43 3.83
C PHE A 73 0.99 6.59 3.59
N MET A 74 1.12 5.27 3.47
CA MET A 74 -0.02 4.37 3.17
C MET A 74 -1.06 4.33 4.30
N LEU A 75 -0.67 4.62 5.54
CA LEU A 75 -1.57 4.67 6.70
C LEU A 75 -2.23 6.03 6.94
N THR A 76 -2.05 7.01 6.05
CA THR A 76 -2.53 8.40 6.25
C THR A 76 -4.01 8.51 6.65
N PHE A 77 -4.87 7.60 6.18
CA PHE A 77 -6.33 7.65 6.40
C PHE A 77 -6.90 6.46 7.18
N ILE A 78 -6.05 5.56 7.67
CA ILE A 78 -6.47 4.37 8.43
C ILE A 78 -6.11 4.60 9.89
N ILE A 79 -7.03 4.25 10.80
CA ILE A 79 -6.87 4.40 12.25
C ILE A 79 -6.27 3.13 12.83
#